data_AF-A0A4S0UZF6-F1
#
_entry.id   AF-A0A4S0UZF6-F1
#
_cell.length_a   1.000
_cell.length_b   1.000
_cell.length_c   1.000
_cell.angle_alpha   90.00
_cell.angle_beta   90.00
_cell.angle_gamma   90.00
#
_symmetry.space_group_name_H-M   'P 1'
#
loop_
_entity.id
_entity.type
_entity.pdbx_description
1 polymer ?
#
loop_
_entity_poly.entity_id
_entity_poly.type
_entity_poly.pdbx_seq_one_letter_code
_entity_poly.pdbx_strand_id
1 'polypeptide(L)'
;QERMAPFCPNETAPDLGFKEHGYLYCCSPEGVEAARERVELQRSLGAHTVFLEPGALKERFPWLNVDDLGGGSWGAREEGWFDSMGMLNGFRRAARASGVEYIDNAVTALDVVDGRVI
;
A
#
# COMPACT_ATOMS: atom_id res chain seq x y z
N GLN A 1 11.49 10.58 8.04
CA GLN A 1 11.85 11.96 7.64
C GLN A 1 13.26 12.04 7.05
N GLU A 2 14.30 11.47 7.67
CA GLU A 2 15.69 11.54 7.15
C GLU A 2 15.86 11.04 5.70
N ARG A 3 15.20 9.94 5.31
CA ARG A 3 15.32 9.38 3.95
C ARG A 3 14.80 10.31 2.83
N MET A 4 13.89 11.23 3.15
CA MET A 4 13.31 12.15 2.18
C MET A 4 14.01 13.51 2.12
N ALA A 5 14.86 13.82 3.11
CA ALA A 5 15.53 15.12 3.22
C ALA A 5 16.34 15.51 1.96
N PRO A 6 17.05 14.61 1.26
CA PRO A 6 17.78 14.97 0.03
C PRO A 6 16.90 15.44 -1.13
N PHE A 7 15.60 15.08 -1.12
CA PHE A 7 14.67 15.35 -2.22
C PHE A 7 13.73 16.54 -1.95
N CYS A 8 13.85 17.18 -0.78
CA CYS A 8 13.12 18.38 -0.41
C CYS A 8 14.10 19.52 -0.09
N PRO A 9 14.93 19.98 -1.06
CA PRO A 9 15.90 21.03 -0.79
C PRO A 9 15.18 22.31 -0.36
N ASN A 10 15.57 22.86 0.78
CA ASN A 10 15.00 24.06 1.40
C ASN A 10 13.55 23.93 1.92
N GLU A 11 13.02 22.71 2.04
CA GLU A 11 11.71 22.45 2.64
C GLU A 11 11.81 21.30 3.66
N THR A 12 10.98 21.32 4.70
CA THR A 12 10.85 20.17 5.59
C THR A 12 10.20 19.02 4.82
N ALA A 13 10.80 17.83 4.90
CA ALA A 13 10.20 16.63 4.34
C ALA A 13 8.77 16.45 4.86
N PRO A 14 7.77 16.24 3.99
CA PRO A 14 6.38 16.16 4.42
C PRO A 14 6.19 14.99 5.39
N ASP A 15 5.47 15.24 6.48
CA ASP A 15 4.95 14.18 7.32
C ASP A 15 3.65 13.67 6.69
N LEU A 16 3.68 12.42 6.20
CA LEU A 16 2.53 11.78 5.59
C LEU A 16 1.56 11.19 6.63
N GLY A 17 1.90 11.28 7.92
CA GLY A 17 1.03 10.84 9.01
C GLY A 17 0.74 9.35 8.98
N PHE A 18 1.72 8.52 8.60
CA PHE A 18 1.55 7.07 8.45
C PHE A 18 0.97 6.44 9.72
N LYS A 19 -0.13 5.70 9.54
CA LYS A 19 -0.84 4.96 10.57
C LYS A 19 -0.65 3.48 10.32
N GLU A 20 0.22 2.87 11.11
CA GLU A 20 0.59 1.45 10.99
C GLU A 20 -0.42 0.56 11.73
N HIS A 21 -1.59 0.36 11.12
CA HIS A 21 -2.64 -0.52 11.66
C HIS A 21 -2.93 -1.75 10.78
N GLY A 22 -2.23 -1.85 9.64
CA GLY A 22 -2.37 -2.97 8.71
C GLY A 22 -3.71 -3.01 7.98
N TYR A 23 -3.83 -3.97 7.07
CA TYR A 23 -5.10 -4.34 6.44
C TYR A 23 -5.48 -5.77 6.85
N LEU A 24 -6.74 -5.96 7.22
CA LEU A 24 -7.32 -7.28 7.48
C LEU A 24 -8.19 -7.69 6.30
N TYR A 25 -7.84 -8.80 5.66
CA TYR A 25 -8.67 -9.44 4.65
C TYR A 25 -9.31 -10.69 5.27
N CYS A 26 -10.63 -10.67 5.42
CA CYS A 26 -11.39 -11.81 5.93
C CYS A 26 -11.68 -12.80 4.80
N CYS A 27 -11.72 -14.09 5.12
CA CYS A 27 -12.09 -15.13 4.16
C CYS A 27 -13.19 -16.04 4.72
N SER A 28 -14.00 -16.57 3.81
CA SER A 28 -14.97 -17.63 4.15
C SER A 28 -14.23 -18.94 4.50
N PRO A 29 -14.90 -19.91 5.12
CA PRO A 29 -14.33 -21.23 5.42
C PRO A 29 -13.71 -21.93 4.20
N GLU A 30 -14.33 -21.80 3.03
CA GLU A 30 -13.83 -22.40 1.79
C GLU A 30 -12.55 -21.73 1.27
N GLY A 31 -12.31 -20.47 1.67
CA GLY A 31 -11.16 -19.67 1.25
C GLY A 31 -9.91 -19.82 2.11
N VAL A 32 -9.95 -20.62 3.18
CA VAL A 32 -8.89 -20.71 4.19
C VAL A 32 -7.56 -21.19 3.58
N GLU A 33 -7.58 -22.30 2.85
CA GLU A 33 -6.34 -22.86 2.29
C GLU A 33 -5.66 -21.88 1.33
N ALA A 34 -6.42 -21.28 0.41
CA ALA A 34 -5.90 -20.25 -0.49
C ALA A 34 -5.38 -19.01 0.27
N ALA A 35 -6.00 -18.65 1.40
CA ALA A 35 -5.51 -17.55 2.24
C ALA A 35 -4.19 -17.90 2.94
N ARG A 36 -4.05 -19.13 3.43
CA ARG A 36 -2.81 -19.63 4.05
C ARG A 36 -1.66 -19.67 3.06
N GLU A 37 -1.88 -20.21 1.85
CA GLU A 37 -0.88 -20.22 0.77
C GLU A 37 -0.41 -18.80 0.42
N ARG A 38 -1.34 -17.85 0.30
CA ARG A 38 -1.00 -16.43 0.06
C ARG A 38 -0.21 -15.82 1.21
N VAL A 39 -0.55 -16.14 2.46
CA VAL A 39 0.18 -15.64 3.64
C VAL A 39 1.61 -16.19 3.65
N GLU A 40 1.79 -17.49 3.42
CA GLU A 40 3.12 -18.09 3.36
C GLU A 40 3.97 -17.52 2.22
N LEU A 41 3.38 -17.30 1.03
CA LEU A 41 4.07 -16.64 -0.07
C LEU A 41 4.51 -15.22 0.32
N GLN A 42 3.61 -14.41 0.89
CA GLN A 42 3.91 -13.05 1.34
C GLN A 42 5.06 -13.04 2.37
N ARG A 43 5.01 -13.96 3.35
CA ARG A 43 6.06 -14.11 4.36
C ARG A 43 7.40 -14.53 3.75
N SER A 44 7.38 -15.42 2.75
CA SER A 44 8.59 -15.83 2.03
C SER A 44 9.26 -14.68 1.29
N LEU A 45 8.49 -13.64 0.94
CA LEU A 45 8.95 -12.42 0.28
C LEU A 45 9.25 -11.27 1.28
N GLY A 46 9.22 -11.56 2.59
CA GLY A 46 9.58 -10.62 3.64
C GLY A 46 8.41 -9.83 4.24
N ALA A 47 7.17 -10.08 3.82
CA ALA A 47 6.01 -9.42 4.42
C ALA A 47 5.74 -9.94 5.84
N HIS A 48 5.11 -9.09 6.65
CA HIS A 48 4.73 -9.39 8.03
C HIS A 48 3.27 -9.87 8.16
N THR A 49 2.69 -10.36 7.06
CA THR A 49 1.33 -10.90 7.04
C THR A 49 1.22 -12.15 7.90
N VAL A 50 0.15 -12.26 8.67
CA VAL A 50 -0.20 -13.44 9.47
C VAL A 50 -1.62 -13.90 9.15
N PHE A 51 -1.85 -15.20 9.23
CA PHE A 51 -3.20 -15.75 9.20
C PHE A 51 -3.72 -15.87 10.64
N LEU A 52 -4.92 -15.36 10.89
CA LEU A 52 -5.59 -15.42 12.18
C LEU A 52 -6.86 -16.25 12.04
N GLU A 53 -6.98 -17.26 12.91
CA GLU A 53 -8.20 -18.03 13.08
C GLU A 53 -9.32 -17.17 13.70
N PRO A 54 -10.61 -17.54 13.55
CA PRO A 54 -11.75 -16.78 14.08
C PRO A 54 -11.61 -16.35 15.54
N GLY A 55 -11.10 -17.24 16.41
CA GLY A 55 -10.87 -16.92 17.83
C GLY A 55 -9.84 -15.81 18.04
N ALA A 56 -8.70 -15.88 17.34
CA ALA A 56 -7.65 -14.87 17.40
C ALA A 56 -8.10 -13.54 16.77
N LEU A 57 -8.91 -13.61 15.71
CA LEU A 57 -9.55 -12.43 15.13
C LEU A 57 -10.46 -11.73 16.13
N LYS A 58 -11.29 -12.48 16.87
CA LYS A 58 -12.20 -11.91 17.87
C LYS A 58 -11.46 -11.30 19.05
N GLU A 59 -10.38 -11.92 19.50
CA GLU A 59 -9.51 -11.38 20.55
C GLU A 59 -8.84 -10.07 20.09
N ARG A 60 -8.29 -10.05 18.87
CA ARG A 60 -7.58 -8.89 18.33
C ARG A 60 -8.52 -7.75 17.91
N PHE A 61 -9.68 -8.09 17.36
CA PHE A 61 -10.68 -7.18 16.83
C PHE A 61 -12.04 -7.48 17.46
N PRO A 62 -12.30 -7.08 18.73
CA PRO A 62 -13.53 -7.45 19.44
C PRO A 62 -14.84 -7.01 18.76
N TRP A 63 -14.75 -5.98 17.92
CA TRP A 63 -15.86 -5.43 17.13
C TRP A 63 -16.21 -6.26 15.88
N LEU A 64 -15.33 -7.18 15.43
CA LEU A 64 -15.56 -8.01 14.24
C LEU A 64 -16.50 -9.19 14.58
N ASN A 65 -17.48 -9.45 13.73
CA ASN A 65 -18.21 -10.71 13.76
C ASN A 65 -17.40 -11.79 13.03
N VAL A 66 -17.24 -12.96 13.65
CA VAL A 66 -16.40 -14.04 13.11
C VAL A 66 -17.17 -15.33 12.89
N ASP A 67 -18.49 -15.33 13.15
CA ASP A 67 -19.32 -16.54 13.16
C ASP A 67 -19.37 -17.26 11.80
N ASP A 68 -19.21 -16.51 10.70
CA ASP A 68 -19.22 -17.00 9.33
C ASP A 68 -17.84 -16.93 8.64
N LEU A 69 -16.79 -16.59 9.38
CA LEU A 69 -15.44 -16.47 8.84
C LEU A 69 -14.65 -17.77 9.02
N GLY A 70 -13.88 -18.13 7.99
CA GLY A 70 -12.83 -19.15 8.10
C GLY A 70 -11.56 -18.62 8.74
N GLY A 71 -11.40 -17.29 8.79
CA GLY A 71 -10.23 -16.60 9.32
C GLY A 71 -9.93 -15.32 8.55
N GLY A 72 -8.71 -14.83 8.67
CA GLY A 72 -8.28 -13.63 7.94
C GLY A 72 -6.78 -13.46 7.90
N SER A 73 -6.29 -12.87 6.82
CA SER A 73 -4.89 -12.45 6.69
C SER A 73 -4.75 -11.00 7.09
N TRP A 74 -3.84 -10.70 8.03
CA TRP A 74 -3.60 -9.36 8.55
C TRP A 74 -2.13 -8.96 8.41
N GLY A 75 -1.87 -7.80 7.83
CA GLY A 75 -0.55 -7.19 7.79
C GLY A 75 -0.17 -6.63 9.16
N ALA A 76 0.61 -7.38 9.94
CA ALA A 76 0.85 -7.04 11.34
C ALA A 76 1.81 -5.86 11.55
N ARG A 77 2.59 -5.50 10.53
CA ARG A 77 3.63 -4.46 10.55
C ARG A 77 3.84 -3.91 9.14
N GLU A 78 4.40 -2.71 9.06
CA GLU A 78 4.80 -2.00 7.83
C GLU A 78 3.66 -1.77 6.83
N GLU A 79 2.42 -1.90 7.29
CA GLU A 79 1.19 -1.71 6.51
C GLU A 79 0.24 -0.73 7.19
N GLY A 80 -0.52 -0.01 6.37
CA GLY A 80 -1.54 0.91 6.85
C GLY A 80 -1.84 2.01 5.83
N TRP A 81 -2.17 3.20 6.32
CA TRP A 81 -2.53 4.33 5.48
C TRP A 81 -1.75 5.58 5.87
N PHE A 82 -1.66 6.49 4.92
CA PHE A 82 -0.99 7.77 5.06
C PHE A 82 -1.67 8.76 4.08
N ASP A 83 -1.28 10.03 4.13
CA ASP A 83 -1.75 11.04 3.19
C ASP A 83 -1.19 10.80 1.77
N SER A 84 -1.92 10.04 0.97
CA SER A 84 -1.56 9.71 -0.41
C SER A 84 -1.56 10.94 -1.32
N MET A 85 -2.45 11.90 -1.10
CA MET A 85 -2.51 13.14 -1.88
C MET A 85 -1.35 14.07 -1.55
N GLY A 86 -1.00 14.18 -0.27
CA GLY A 86 0.21 14.88 0.18
C GLY A 86 1.47 14.28 -0.44
N MET A 87 1.58 12.95 -0.48
CA MET A 87 2.69 12.25 -1.13
C MET A 87 2.77 12.55 -2.64
N LEU A 88 1.64 12.39 -3.35
CA LEU A 88 1.56 12.67 -4.81
C LEU A 88 1.97 14.12 -5.12
N ASN A 89 1.44 15.08 -4.36
CA ASN A 89 1.78 16.49 -4.51
C ASN A 89 3.27 16.75 -4.21
N GLY A 90 3.84 16.05 -3.22
CA GLY A 90 5.27 16.08 -2.93
C GLY A 90 6.11 15.63 -4.13
N PHE A 91 5.79 14.49 -4.74
CA PHE A 91 6.47 14.02 -5.94
C PHE A 91 6.35 15.00 -7.11
N ARG A 92 5.16 15.58 -7.33
CA ARG A 92 4.96 16.60 -8.38
C ARG A 92 5.85 17.83 -8.17
N ARG A 93 6.00 18.30 -6.93
CA ARG A 93 6.92 19.42 -6.61
C ARG A 93 8.38 19.05 -6.83
N ALA A 94 8.81 17.88 -6.34
CA ALA A 94 10.20 17.42 -6.48
C ALA A 94 10.61 17.22 -7.95
N ALA A 95 9.72 16.67 -8.78
CA ALA A 95 9.95 16.51 -10.22
C ALA A 95 10.14 17.88 -10.90
N ARG A 96 9.26 18.85 -10.61
CA ARG A 96 9.38 20.23 -11.12
C ARG A 96 10.66 20.90 -10.68
N ALA A 97 11.05 20.75 -9.40
CA ALA A 97 12.31 21.27 -8.88
C ALA A 97 13.55 20.62 -9.56
N SER A 98 13.38 19.41 -10.08
CA SER A 98 14.40 18.68 -10.86
C SER A 98 14.36 19.01 -12.36
N GLY A 99 13.61 20.03 -12.78
CA GLY A 99 13.55 20.49 -14.17
C GLY A 99 12.50 19.81 -15.06
N VAL A 100 11.64 18.96 -14.49
CA VAL A 100 10.54 18.33 -15.24
C VAL A 100 9.42 19.35 -15.48
N GLU A 101 8.99 19.48 -16.74
CA GLU A 101 7.78 20.20 -17.09
C GLU A 101 6.55 19.36 -16.76
N TYR A 102 5.58 19.94 -16.06
CA TYR A 102 4.30 19.30 -15.82
C TYR A 102 3.25 19.92 -16.73
N ILE A 103 2.69 19.10 -17.61
CA ILE A 103 1.61 19.48 -18.52
C ILE A 103 0.30 18.89 -18.00
N ASP A 104 -0.66 19.75 -17.67
CA ASP A 104 -2.01 19.34 -17.29
C ASP A 104 -2.89 19.33 -18.55
N ASN A 105 -2.93 18.18 -19.23
CA ASN A 105 -3.68 18.03 -20.48
C ASN A 105 -4.04 16.56 -20.73
N ALA A 106 -5.00 16.33 -21.63
CA ALA A 106 -5.38 14.98 -22.06
C ALA A 106 -4.49 14.51 -23.22
N VAL A 107 -3.92 13.31 -23.09
CA VAL A 107 -3.29 12.61 -24.22
C VAL A 107 -4.40 12.06 -25.13
N THR A 108 -4.33 12.38 -26.43
CA THR A 108 -5.37 11.99 -27.40
C THR A 108 -4.90 10.96 -28.43
N ALA A 109 -3.59 10.84 -28.64
CA ALA A 109 -2.98 9.87 -29.54
C ALA A 109 -1.51 9.62 -29.15
N LEU A 110 -0.91 8.57 -29.71
CA LEU A 110 0.52 8.28 -29.65
C LEU A 110 1.00 8.01 -31.08
N ASP A 111 2.09 8.64 -31.50
CA ASP A 111 2.72 8.33 -32.78
C ASP A 111 3.62 7.10 -32.63
N VAL A 112 3.42 6.11 -33.51
CA VAL A 112 4.16 4.84 -33.47
C VAL A 112 4.69 4.50 -34.85
N VAL A 113 6.00 4.27 -34.95
CA VAL A 113 6.70 3.87 -36.18
C VAL A 113 7.49 2.59 -35.92
N ASP A 114 7.32 1.59 -36.78
CA ASP A 114 8.01 0.28 -36.68
C ASP A 114 7.91 -0.38 -35.27
N GLY A 115 6.76 -0.22 -34.61
CA GLY A 115 6.50 -0.77 -33.28
C GLY A 115 7.12 0.01 -32.12
N ARG A 116 7.59 1.26 -32.32
CA ARG A 116 8.12 2.14 -31.29
C ARG A 116 7.37 3.46 -31.22
N VAL A 117 7.11 3.94 -30.00
CA VAL A 117 6.62 5.30 -29.76
C VAL A 117 7.73 6.29 -30.12
N ILE A 118 7.39 7.36 -30.83
CA ILE A 118 8.31 8.46 -31.19
C ILE A 118 7.90 9.77 -30.52
#